data_AF-D5MT48-F1
#
_entry.id   AF-D5MT48-F1
#
_cell.length_a   1.000
_cell.length_b   1.000
_cell.length_c   1.000
_cell.angle_alpha   90.00
_cell.angle_beta   90.00
_cell.angle_gamma   90.00
#
_symmetry.space_group_name_H-M   'P 1'
#
loop_
_entity.id
_entity.type
_entity.pdbx_description
1 polymer ?
#
loop_
_entity_poly.entity_id
_entity_poly.type
_entity_poly.pdbx_seq_one_letter_code
_entity_poly.pdbx_strand_id
1 'polypeptide(L)'
;MFDFIKKLLRREREGPVNPKPRAVLPDAEDGSFVYLFKACSLLRLTYEIRHTTSLALKQDKRLSLEVRPETNLAPELEEFAYRHNIRISRGTE
;
A
#
# COMPACT_ATOMS: atom_id res chain seq x y z
N MET A 1 -18.05 3.55 14.74
CA MET A 1 -17.31 2.87 13.64
C MET A 1 -16.36 3.80 12.88
N PHE A 2 -16.23 5.10 13.24
CA PHE A 2 -15.31 6.07 12.61
C PHE A 2 -14.08 6.46 13.47
N ASP A 3 -13.91 5.87 14.66
CA ASP A 3 -12.87 6.29 15.62
C ASP A 3 -11.47 5.73 15.34
N PHE A 4 -11.36 4.65 14.56
CA PHE A 4 -10.07 4.02 14.28
C PHE A 4 -9.23 4.82 13.28
N ILE A 5 -9.86 5.35 12.23
CA ILE A 5 -9.20 6.15 11.18
C ILE A 5 -8.65 7.46 11.76
N LYS A 6 -9.38 8.10 12.69
CA LYS A 6 -8.90 9.31 13.39
C LYS A 6 -7.70 9.04 14.29
N LYS A 7 -7.57 7.83 14.85
CA LYS A 7 -6.40 7.43 15.66
C LYS A 7 -5.16 7.21 14.79
N LEU A 8 -5.32 6.71 13.57
CA LEU A 8 -4.21 6.50 12.63
C LEU A 8 -3.59 7.83 12.18
N LEU A 9 -4.44 8.81 11.85
CA LEU A 9 -4.01 10.15 11.41
C LEU A 9 -3.34 10.99 12.53
N ARG A 10 -3.59 10.68 13.81
CA ARG A 10 -2.98 11.41 14.93
C ARG A 10 -1.51 11.03 15.19
N ARG A 11 -1.03 9.87 14.71
CA ARG A 11 0.34 9.41 14.96
C ARG A 11 1.41 10.06 14.08
N GLU A 12 1.04 10.76 13.02
CA GLU A 12 1.99 11.47 12.15
C GLU A 12 2.55 12.78 12.77
N ARG A 13 2.11 13.18 13.97
CA ARG A 13 2.49 14.47 14.57
C ARG A 13 3.66 14.44 15.54
N GLU A 14 4.17 13.29 15.99
CA GLU A 14 5.22 13.27 17.02
C GLU A 14 6.27 12.17 16.77
N GLY A 15 7.50 12.57 16.44
CA GLY A 15 8.70 11.75 16.69
C GLY A 15 9.71 11.66 15.53
N PRO A 16 11.03 11.60 15.84
CA PRO A 16 12.11 12.02 14.94
C PRO A 16 12.43 11.01 13.84
N VAL A 17 12.82 11.57 12.70
CA VAL A 17 13.24 10.90 11.48
C VAL A 17 14.55 10.14 11.73
N ASN A 18 14.44 8.82 11.93
CA ASN A 18 15.57 7.90 11.87
C ASN A 18 15.58 7.27 10.46
N PRO A 19 16.62 7.44 9.63
CA PRO A 19 16.64 6.90 8.27
C PRO A 19 16.97 5.41 8.33
N LYS A 20 16.01 4.60 8.77
CA LYS A 20 15.99 3.18 8.40
C LYS A 20 15.80 3.10 6.89
N PRO A 21 16.40 2.09 6.20
CA PRO A 21 16.04 1.82 4.81
C PRO A 21 14.52 1.82 4.76
N ARG A 22 13.91 2.61 3.87
CA ARG A 22 12.46 2.79 3.78
C ARG A 22 11.83 1.46 3.38
N ALA A 23 11.75 0.54 4.33
CA ALA A 23 10.90 -0.61 4.27
C ALA A 23 9.51 0.00 4.19
N VAL A 24 8.91 -0.12 3.02
CA VAL A 24 7.55 0.32 2.76
C VAL A 24 6.68 -0.62 3.58
N LEU A 25 6.48 -0.24 4.84
CA LEU A 25 5.57 -0.93 5.72
C LEU A 25 4.17 -0.78 5.13
N PRO A 26 3.36 -1.84 5.20
CA PRO A 26 1.99 -1.74 4.76
C PRO A 26 1.23 -0.75 5.63
N ASP A 27 0.25 -0.10 5.03
CA ASP A 27 -0.56 0.91 5.71
C ASP A 27 -1.55 0.23 6.67
N ALA A 28 -1.99 -1.00 6.36
CA ALA A 28 -2.71 -1.88 7.27
C ALA A 28 -2.46 -3.36 6.94
N GLU A 29 -2.72 -4.25 7.91
CA GLU A 29 -2.73 -5.70 7.73
C GLU A 29 -3.99 -6.28 8.39
N ASP A 30 -4.64 -7.23 7.72
CA ASP A 30 -5.78 -7.97 8.28
C ASP A 30 -5.72 -9.44 7.85
N GLY A 31 -5.49 -10.34 8.82
CA GLY A 31 -5.39 -11.79 8.59
C GLY A 31 -4.44 -12.14 7.43
N SER A 32 -5.02 -12.60 6.33
CA SER A 32 -4.32 -13.03 5.11
C SER A 32 -4.02 -11.88 4.13
N PHE A 33 -4.37 -10.62 4.45
CA PHE A 33 -4.22 -9.48 3.56
C PHE A 33 -3.31 -8.40 4.13
N VAL A 34 -2.56 -7.79 3.23
CA VAL A 34 -1.73 -6.61 3.43
C VAL A 34 -2.33 -5.49 2.58
N TYR A 35 -2.53 -4.32 3.16
CA TYR A 35 -3.15 -3.18 2.49
C TYR A 35 -2.14 -2.05 2.28
N LEU A 36 -2.10 -1.53 1.05
CA LEU A 36 -1.39 -0.31 0.71
C LEU A 36 -2.41 0.74 0.24
N PHE A 37 -2.46 1.88 0.91
CA PHE A 37 -3.27 3.05 0.55
C PHE A 37 -2.33 4.15 0.10
N LYS A 38 -2.15 4.34 -1.21
CA LYS A 38 -1.10 5.23 -1.72
C LYS A 38 -1.65 6.38 -2.56
N ALA A 39 -1.46 7.58 -2.03
CA ALA A 39 -1.65 8.86 -2.71
C ALA A 39 -0.28 9.42 -3.16
N CYS A 40 0.46 8.69 -4.00
CA CYS A 40 1.82 9.06 -4.40
C CYS A 40 2.00 9.03 -5.92
N SER A 41 3.14 9.57 -6.39
CA SER A 41 3.51 9.49 -7.81
C SER A 41 3.66 8.04 -8.26
N LEU A 42 3.40 7.78 -9.55
CA LEU A 42 3.44 6.44 -10.14
C LEU A 42 4.79 5.72 -9.92
N LEU A 43 5.91 6.44 -10.01
CA LEU A 43 7.25 5.88 -9.78
C LEU A 43 7.41 5.32 -8.36
N ARG A 44 6.91 6.06 -7.37
CA ARG A 44 6.93 5.62 -5.97
C ARG A 44 5.99 4.45 -5.76
N LEU A 45 4.79 4.51 -6.35
CA LEU A 45 3.80 3.45 -6.31
C LEU A 45 4.36 2.11 -6.82
N THR A 46 5.07 2.11 -7.95
CA THR A 46 5.68 0.91 -8.54
C THR A 46 6.69 0.25 -7.60
N TYR A 47 7.57 1.05 -6.98
CA TYR A 47 8.56 0.53 -6.04
C TYR A 47 7.89 -0.05 -4.78
N GLU A 48 6.95 0.70 -4.22
CA GLU A 48 6.22 0.33 -3.01
C GLU A 48 5.43 -0.97 -3.19
N ILE A 49 4.70 -1.12 -4.31
CA ILE A 49 3.94 -2.34 -4.60
C ILE A 49 4.86 -3.55 -4.74
N ARG A 50 5.96 -3.45 -5.50
CA ARG A 50 6.88 -4.58 -5.71
C ARG A 50 7.51 -5.05 -4.40
N HIS A 51 7.97 -4.10 -3.60
CA HIS A 51 8.58 -4.38 -2.32
C HIS A 51 7.58 -5.02 -1.35
N THR A 52 6.41 -4.41 -1.16
CA THR A 52 5.40 -4.92 -0.22
C THR A 52 4.76 -6.22 -0.68
N THR A 53 4.58 -6.43 -1.99
CA THR A 53 4.17 -7.74 -2.54
C THR A 53 5.17 -8.82 -2.16
N SER A 54 6.47 -8.55 -2.31
CA SER A 54 7.53 -9.51 -1.94
C SER A 54 7.53 -9.82 -0.45
N LEU A 55 7.23 -8.84 0.40
CA LEU A 55 7.09 -9.05 1.85
C LEU A 55 5.82 -9.83 2.21
N ALA A 56 4.70 -9.54 1.55
CA ALA A 56 3.43 -10.23 1.76
C ALA A 56 3.55 -11.72 1.40
N LEU A 57 4.17 -12.04 0.25
CA LEU A 57 4.40 -13.42 -0.19
C LEU A 57 5.27 -14.22 0.80
N LYS A 58 6.29 -13.60 1.40
CA LYS A 58 7.12 -14.25 2.44
C LYS A 58 6.35 -14.61 3.71
N GLN A 59 5.21 -13.96 3.94
CA GLN A 59 4.34 -14.17 5.09
C GLN A 59 3.06 -14.94 4.73
N ASP A 60 2.99 -15.51 3.52
CA ASP A 60 1.78 -16.15 2.97
C ASP A 60 0.53 -15.25 2.99
N LYS A 61 0.75 -13.95 2.79
CA LYS A 61 -0.31 -12.93 2.70
C LYS A 61 -0.47 -12.41 1.27
N ARG A 62 -1.67 -11.95 0.96
CA ARG A 62 -2.05 -11.32 -0.31
C ARG A 62 -2.01 -9.81 -0.19
N LEU A 63 -1.66 -9.11 -1.27
CA LEU A 63 -1.67 -7.65 -1.28
C LEU A 63 -3.01 -7.13 -1.83
N SER A 64 -3.56 -6.15 -1.14
CA SER A 64 -4.64 -5.29 -1.62
C SER A 64 -4.12 -3.87 -1.72
N LEU A 65 -4.26 -3.26 -2.89
CA LEU A 65 -3.85 -1.91 -3.18
C LEU A 65 -5.08 -1.04 -3.36
N GLU A 66 -5.12 0.09 -2.66
CA GLU A 66 -6.06 1.17 -2.93
C GLU A 66 -5.31 2.35 -3.54
N VAL A 67 -5.75 2.75 -4.73
CA VAL A 67 -5.24 3.93 -5.44
C VAL A 67 -6.35 4.96 -5.58
N ARG A 68 -5.95 6.22 -5.76
CA ARG A 68 -6.90 7.28 -6.10
C ARG A 68 -7.60 6.99 -7.43
N PRO A 69 -8.88 7.38 -7.59
CA PRO A 69 -9.64 7.11 -8.81
C PRO A 69 -8.97 7.66 -10.08
N GLU A 70 -8.32 8.82 -9.98
CA GLU A 70 -7.59 9.50 -11.05
C GLU A 70 -6.20 8.90 -11.37
N THR A 71 -5.72 7.95 -10.57
CA THR A 71 -4.41 7.34 -10.81
C THR A 71 -4.45 6.43 -12.03
N ASN A 72 -3.77 6.84 -13.09
CA ASN A 72 -3.48 5.98 -14.24
C ASN A 72 -2.29 5.07 -13.91
N LEU A 73 -2.56 3.77 -13.79
CA LEU A 73 -1.52 2.75 -13.60
C LEU A 73 -0.78 2.53 -14.93
N ALA A 74 0.54 2.38 -14.87
CA ALA A 74 1.29 1.92 -16.03
C ALA A 74 0.87 0.48 -16.39
N PRO A 75 0.84 0.11 -17.69
CA PRO A 75 0.54 -1.26 -18.12
C PRO A 75 1.42 -2.32 -17.43
N GLU A 76 2.69 -2.01 -17.19
CA GLU A 76 3.63 -2.88 -16.46
C GLU A 76 3.15 -3.16 -15.03
N LEU A 77 2.53 -2.19 -14.37
CA LEU A 77 2.03 -2.32 -13.01
C LEU A 77 0.71 -3.08 -12.95
N GLU A 78 -0.15 -2.90 -13.95
CA GLU A 78 -1.37 -3.69 -14.11
C GLU A 78 -1.06 -5.16 -14.36
N GLU A 79 -0.09 -5.42 -15.25
CA GLU A 79 0.39 -6.78 -15.52
C GLU A 79 1.02 -7.41 -14.28
N PHE A 80 1.85 -6.66 -13.55
CA PHE A 80 2.42 -7.12 -12.28
C PHE A 80 1.32 -7.46 -11.27
N ALA A 81 0.31 -6.61 -11.13
CA ALA A 81 -0.82 -6.86 -10.24
C ALA A 81 -1.61 -8.11 -10.62
N TYR A 82 -1.84 -8.31 -11.92
CA TYR A 82 -2.50 -9.52 -12.42
C TYR A 82 -1.69 -10.79 -12.10
N ARG A 83 -0.37 -10.80 -12.41
CA ARG A 83 0.50 -11.97 -12.17
C ARG A 83 0.58 -12.36 -10.68
N HIS A 84 0.53 -11.38 -9.80
CA HIS A 84 0.65 -11.58 -8.35
C HIS A 84 -0.70 -11.60 -7.61
N ASN A 85 -1.82 -11.64 -8.34
CA ASN A 85 -3.17 -11.65 -7.79
C ASN A 85 -3.41 -10.53 -6.77
N ILE A 86 -2.89 -9.33 -7.06
CA ILE A 86 -3.02 -8.14 -6.23
C ILE A 86 -4.42 -7.56 -6.47
N ARG A 87 -5.19 -7.39 -5.39
CA ARG A 87 -6.50 -6.75 -5.49
C ARG A 87 -6.31 -5.25 -5.61
N ILE A 88 -6.70 -4.66 -6.73
CA ILE A 88 -6.68 -3.20 -6.90
C ILE A 88 -8.10 -2.66 -6.67
N SER A 89 -8.24 -1.74 -5.73
CA SER A 89 -9.46 -0.96 -5.48
C SER A 89 -9.17 0.51 -5.82
N ARG A 90 -10.14 1.18 -6.43
CA ARG A 90 -10.08 2.64 -6.62
C ARG A 90 -10.90 3.28 -5.51
N GLY A 91 -10.31 4.23 -4.79
CA GLY A 91 -11.02 4.99 -3.77
C GLY A 91 -12.25 5.67 -4.36
N THR A 92 -13.33 5.74 -3.59
CA THR A 92 -14.50 6.57 -3.93
C THR A 92 -14.26 7.97 -3.37
N GLU A 93 -14.52 9.00 -4.18
CA GLU A 93 -14.36 10.42 -3.79
C GLU A 93 -15.19 10.80 -2.56
#